data_AF-F7K035-F1
#
_entry.id   AF-F7K035-F1
#
_cell.length_a   1.000
_cell.length_b   1.000
_cell.length_c   1.000
_cell.angle_alpha   90.00
_cell.angle_beta   90.00
_cell.angle_gamma   90.00
#
_symmetry.space_group_name_H-M   'P 1'
#
loop_
_entity.id
_entity.type
_entity.pdbx_description
1 polymer ?
#
loop_
_entity_poly.entity_id
_entity_poly.type
_entity_poly.pdbx_seq_one_letter_code
_entity_poly.pdbx_strand_id
1 'polypeptide(L)'
;MSLREYLKEQKIDQIEDDAEFCDKEYNAIMDYCTERKFLITDDDLVCIVNRGLNDSYEYRRAQYIKDLWLDFGNVPMNPNTECIEEEWNGFAAGTHREKIWEWFEETYGVSVAKDLMGL
;
A
#
# COMPACT_ATOMS: atom_id res chain seq x y z
N MET A 1 -14.00 -5.38 -7.70
CA MET A 1 -14.95 -4.45 -7.06
C MET A 1 -14.22 -3.13 -6.89
N SER A 2 -14.82 -2.06 -7.40
CA SER A 2 -14.36 -0.68 -7.27
C SER A 2 -14.58 -0.12 -5.87
N LEU A 3 -13.94 1.01 -5.55
CA LEU A 3 -14.13 1.69 -4.27
C LEU A 3 -15.59 2.12 -4.08
N ARG A 4 -16.24 2.61 -5.14
CA ARG A 4 -17.65 3.05 -5.08
C ARG A 4 -18.59 1.90 -4.73
N GLU A 5 -18.38 0.73 -5.33
CA GLU A 5 -19.16 -0.47 -5.02
C GLU A 5 -18.92 -0.91 -3.58
N TYR A 6 -17.65 -0.91 -3.14
CA TYR A 6 -17.26 -1.27 -1.77
C TYR A 6 -17.90 -0.36 -0.71
N LEU A 7 -17.85 0.95 -0.88
CA LEU A 7 -18.48 1.90 0.07
C LEU A 7 -20.01 1.74 0.11
N LYS A 8 -20.62 1.45 -1.05
CA LYS A 8 -22.06 1.20 -1.15
C LYS A 8 -22.46 -0.09 -0.41
N GLU A 9 -21.69 -1.16 -0.55
CA GLU A 9 -21.92 -2.42 0.18
C GLU A 9 -21.83 -2.24 1.69
N GLN A 10 -20.92 -1.39 2.15
CA GLN A 10 -20.80 -1.01 3.56
C GLN A 10 -21.86 -0.02 4.03
N LYS A 11 -22.73 0.46 3.13
CA LYS A 11 -23.79 1.44 3.42
C LYS A 11 -23.27 2.73 4.04
N ILE A 12 -22.07 3.16 3.64
CA ILE A 12 -21.45 4.40 4.14
C ILE A 12 -22.37 5.61 3.89
N ASP A 13 -22.98 5.68 2.71
CA ASP A 13 -23.92 6.75 2.34
C ASP A 13 -25.26 6.76 3.13
N GLN A 14 -25.50 5.80 4.02
CA GLN A 14 -26.72 5.71 4.85
C GLN A 14 -26.50 6.17 6.30
N ILE A 15 -25.28 6.62 6.63
CA ILE A 15 -24.97 7.14 7.96
C ILE A 15 -25.49 8.58 8.05
N GLU A 16 -26.40 8.85 8.99
CA GLU A 16 -27.02 10.16 9.17
C GLU A 16 -26.18 11.10 10.05
N ASP A 17 -25.34 10.56 10.94
CA ASP A 17 -24.46 11.36 11.79
C ASP A 17 -23.22 11.78 11.01
N ASP A 18 -23.07 13.09 10.79
CA ASP A 18 -21.98 13.64 9.95
C ASP A 18 -20.58 13.27 10.47
N ALA A 19 -20.40 13.21 11.80
CA ALA A 19 -19.10 12.88 12.39
C ALA A 19 -18.80 11.38 12.22
N GLU A 20 -19.78 10.53 12.51
CA GLU A 20 -19.68 9.09 12.28
C GLU A 20 -19.45 8.79 10.79
N PHE A 21 -20.16 9.48 9.89
CA PHE A 21 -19.99 9.33 8.45
C PHE A 21 -18.54 9.60 8.04
N CYS A 22 -17.97 10.73 8.47
CA CYS A 22 -16.60 11.11 8.15
C CYS A 22 -15.60 10.02 8.60
N ASP A 23 -15.71 9.57 9.85
CA ASP A 23 -14.79 8.57 10.42
C ASP A 23 -14.95 7.21 9.73
N LYS A 24 -16.19 6.79 9.45
CA LYS A 24 -16.46 5.50 8.80
C LYS A 24 -16.03 5.50 7.34
N GLU A 25 -16.28 6.58 6.61
CA GLU A 25 -15.83 6.72 5.22
C GLU A 25 -14.31 6.67 5.15
N TYR A 26 -13.63 7.45 5.99
CA TYR A 26 -12.18 7.46 6.05
C TYR A 26 -11.61 6.06 6.28
N ASN A 27 -12.09 5.38 7.34
CA ASN A 27 -11.60 4.05 7.69
C ASN A 27 -11.87 3.04 6.57
N ALA A 28 -13.09 3.03 6.02
CA ALA A 28 -13.44 2.12 4.93
C ALA A 28 -12.54 2.32 3.70
N ILE A 29 -12.26 3.56 3.30
CA ILE A 29 -11.37 3.86 2.18
C ILE A 29 -9.94 3.39 2.49
N MET A 30 -9.44 3.63 3.70
CA MET A 30 -8.08 3.20 4.09
C MET A 30 -7.96 1.67 4.15
N ASP A 31 -8.97 0.97 4.65
CA ASP A 31 -9.03 -0.49 4.66
C ASP A 31 -9.05 -1.04 3.23
N TYR A 32 -9.91 -0.48 2.37
CA TYR A 32 -9.98 -0.83 0.95
C TYR A 32 -8.61 -0.73 0.26
N CYS A 33 -7.90 0.37 0.49
CA CYS A 33 -6.56 0.60 -0.06
C CYS A 33 -5.55 -0.38 0.51
N THR A 34 -5.58 -0.63 1.82
CA THR A 34 -4.62 -1.50 2.52
C THR A 34 -4.76 -2.95 2.09
N GLU A 35 -5.99 -3.46 1.99
CA GLU A 35 -6.28 -4.82 1.48
C GLU A 35 -5.75 -5.04 0.06
N ARG A 36 -5.76 -3.97 -0.75
CA ARG A 36 -5.23 -3.96 -2.12
C ARG A 36 -3.77 -3.56 -2.18
N LYS A 37 -3.09 -3.47 -1.04
CA LYS A 37 -1.68 -3.07 -0.94
C LYS A 37 -1.40 -1.73 -1.63
N PHE A 38 -2.36 -0.80 -1.63
CA PHE A 38 -2.33 0.48 -2.36
C PHE A 38 -2.14 0.37 -3.88
N LEU A 39 -2.46 -0.78 -4.47
CA LEU A 39 -2.50 -1.01 -5.91
C LEU A 39 -3.96 -0.89 -6.38
N ILE A 40 -4.43 0.35 -6.45
CA ILE A 40 -5.80 0.71 -6.87
C ILE A 40 -5.83 1.24 -8.30
N THR A 41 -7.01 1.30 -8.90
CA THR A 41 -7.17 1.85 -10.25
C THR A 41 -7.17 3.38 -10.25
N ASP A 42 -6.92 3.99 -11.41
CA ASP A 42 -7.03 5.44 -11.58
C ASP A 42 -8.44 5.96 -11.23
N ASP A 43 -9.48 5.20 -11.55
CA ASP A 43 -10.87 5.55 -11.20
C ASP A 43 -11.10 5.58 -9.69
N ASP A 44 -10.51 4.62 -8.96
CA ASP A 44 -10.56 4.60 -7.49
C ASP A 44 -9.76 5.77 -6.90
N LEU A 45 -8.59 6.07 -7.45
CA LEU A 45 -7.79 7.22 -7.02
C LEU A 45 -8.54 8.53 -7.25
N VAL A 46 -9.17 8.73 -8.41
CA VAL A 46 -10.04 9.88 -8.69
C VAL A 46 -11.20 9.93 -7.71
N CYS A 47 -11.75 8.79 -7.31
CA CYS A 47 -12.82 8.71 -6.31
C CYS A 47 -12.38 9.21 -4.92
N ILE A 48 -11.14 8.90 -4.51
CA ILE A 48 -10.50 9.35 -3.27
C ILE A 48 -10.18 10.85 -3.32
N VAL A 49 -9.59 11.32 -4.42
CA VAL A 49 -9.24 12.73 -4.61
C VAL A 49 -10.48 13.62 -4.59
N ASN A 50 -11.56 13.21 -5.27
CA ASN A 50 -12.82 13.95 -5.26
C ASN A 50 -13.50 14.02 -3.88
N ARG A 51 -13.07 13.17 -2.92
CA ARG A 51 -13.50 13.22 -1.51
C ARG A 51 -12.58 14.08 -0.64
N GLY A 52 -11.55 14.70 -1.22
CA GLY A 52 -10.59 15.52 -0.48
C GLY A 52 -9.59 14.70 0.35
N LEU A 53 -9.46 13.40 0.08
CA LEU A 53 -8.60 12.50 0.85
C LEU A 53 -7.21 12.27 0.21
N ASN A 54 -6.82 13.10 -0.76
CA ASN A 54 -5.54 12.98 -1.47
C ASN A 54 -4.35 12.88 -0.51
N ASP A 55 -4.23 13.84 0.41
CA ASP A 55 -3.07 13.91 1.30
C ASP A 55 -3.03 12.73 2.28
N SER A 56 -4.21 12.30 2.75
CA SER A 56 -4.33 11.11 3.60
C SER A 56 -3.93 9.84 2.85
N TYR A 57 -4.38 9.69 1.60
CA TYR A 57 -4.03 8.56 0.75
C TYR A 57 -2.53 8.51 0.49
N GLU A 58 -1.92 9.60 0.03
CA GLU A 58 -0.48 9.67 -0.25
C GLU A 58 0.35 9.38 1.01
N TYR A 59 -0.04 9.95 2.15
CA TYR A 59 0.63 9.68 3.41
C TYR A 59 0.54 8.19 3.80
N ARG A 60 -0.66 7.61 3.75
CA ARG A 60 -0.88 6.22 4.17
C ARG A 60 -0.23 5.23 3.20
N ARG A 61 -0.24 5.53 1.91
CA ARG A 61 0.48 4.78 0.88
C ARG A 61 1.98 4.79 1.14
N ALA A 62 2.57 5.95 1.40
CA ALA A 62 3.99 6.07 1.70
C ALA A 62 4.37 5.33 2.99
N GLN A 63 3.53 5.38 4.03
CA GLN A 63 3.74 4.59 5.25
C GLN A 63 3.70 3.08 4.96
N TYR A 64 2.69 2.61 4.24
CA TYR A 64 2.56 1.20 3.88
C TYR A 64 3.81 0.67 3.14
N ILE A 65 4.32 1.42 2.16
CA ILE A 65 5.51 1.02 1.40
C ILE A 65 6.75 0.99 2.29
N LYS A 66 6.90 1.97 3.20
CA LYS A 66 8.00 2.01 4.16
C LYS A 66 7.95 0.85 5.15
N ASP A 67 6.77 0.53 5.67
CA ASP A 67 6.59 -0.59 6.59
C ASP A 67 6.91 -1.91 5.89
N LEU A 68 6.47 -2.08 4.63
CA LEU A 68 6.81 -3.25 3.82
C LEU A 68 8.31 -3.35 3.54
N TRP A 69 8.99 -2.22 3.32
CA TRP A 69 10.44 -2.17 3.16
C TRP A 69 11.18 -2.54 4.46
N LEU A 70 10.71 -2.06 5.60
CA LEU A 70 11.27 -2.43 6.91
C LEU A 70 11.08 -3.91 7.20
N ASP A 71 9.91 -4.45 6.85
CA ASP A 71 9.62 -5.89 6.96
C ASP A 71 10.58 -6.71 6.09
N PHE A 72 10.81 -6.31 4.84
CA PHE A 72 11.84 -6.92 3.97
C PHE A 72 13.24 -6.88 4.60
N GLY A 73 13.60 -5.78 5.27
CA GLY A 73 14.88 -5.64 5.97
C GLY A 73 15.09 -6.62 7.13
N ASN A 74 14.01 -7.23 7.65
CA ASN A 74 14.08 -8.26 8.69
C ASN A 74 14.24 -9.68 8.14
N VAL A 75 14.09 -9.87 6.83
CA VAL A 75 14.21 -11.19 6.18
C VAL A 75 15.68 -11.63 6.17
N PRO A 76 16.01 -12.82 6.70
CA PRO A 76 17.36 -13.36 6.63
C PRO A 76 17.86 -13.43 5.19
N MET A 77 19.10 -13.02 4.97
CA MET A 77 19.70 -12.94 3.64
C MET A 77 21.13 -13.48 3.69
N ASN A 78 21.46 -14.33 2.73
CA ASN A 78 22.81 -14.86 2.60
C ASN A 78 23.77 -13.75 2.14
N PRO A 79 24.81 -13.37 2.91
CA PRO A 79 25.67 -12.24 2.58
C PRO A 79 26.58 -12.48 1.38
N ASN A 80 26.78 -13.73 0.95
CA ASN A 80 27.63 -14.06 -0.20
C ASN A 80 26.85 -14.09 -1.52
N THR A 81 25.56 -14.43 -1.47
CA THR A 81 24.72 -14.54 -2.66
C THR A 81 23.66 -13.44 -2.76
N GLU A 82 23.47 -12.67 -1.69
CA GLU A 82 22.44 -11.62 -1.56
C GLU A 82 21.02 -12.12 -1.86
N CYS A 83 20.78 -13.41 -1.61
CA CYS A 83 19.49 -14.05 -1.75
C CYS A 83 18.80 -14.15 -0.39
N ILE A 84 17.48 -13.93 -0.36
CA ILE A 84 16.67 -14.19 0.85
C ILE A 84 16.69 -15.67 1.19
N GLU A 85 16.74 -16.00 2.48
CA GLU A 85 16.84 -17.40 2.96
C GLU A 85 15.46 -18.01 3.28
N GLU A 86 14.41 -17.19 3.33
CA GLU A 86 13.02 -17.60 3.51
C GLU A 86 12.08 -16.93 2.51
N GLU A 87 10.84 -17.40 2.44
CA GLU A 87 9.83 -16.78 1.58
C GLU A 87 9.37 -15.43 2.15
N TRP A 88 9.15 -14.45 1.28
CA TRP A 88 8.69 -13.13 1.68
C TRP A 88 7.81 -12.49 0.62
N ASN A 89 6.60 -12.08 1.01
CA ASN A 89 5.64 -11.36 0.16
C ASN A 89 5.43 -11.98 -1.25
N GLY A 90 5.41 -13.32 -1.34
CA GLY A 90 5.24 -14.07 -2.58
C GLY A 90 6.53 -14.37 -3.36
N PHE A 91 7.68 -13.87 -2.90
CA PHE A 91 9.00 -14.28 -3.37
C PHE A 91 9.47 -15.52 -2.60
N ALA A 92 9.97 -16.52 -3.34
CA ALA A 92 10.51 -17.73 -2.73
C ALA A 92 11.91 -17.50 -2.15
N ALA A 93 12.28 -18.31 -1.14
CA ALA A 93 13.66 -18.43 -0.69
C ALA A 93 14.62 -18.66 -1.88
N GLY A 94 15.78 -18.02 -1.85
CA GLY A 94 16.74 -17.98 -2.96
C GLY A 94 16.53 -16.82 -3.94
N THR A 95 15.48 -16.00 -3.77
CA THR A 95 15.29 -14.79 -4.59
C THR A 95 16.36 -13.74 -4.27
N HIS A 96 17.04 -13.22 -5.29
CA HIS A 96 18.04 -12.16 -5.15
C HIS A 96 17.38 -10.84 -4.72
N ARG A 97 17.99 -10.10 -3.78
CA ARG A 97 17.43 -8.84 -3.25
C ARG A 97 17.16 -7.78 -4.31
N GLU A 98 18.01 -7.68 -5.34
CA GLU A 98 17.84 -6.67 -6.40
C GLU A 98 16.53 -6.87 -7.15
N LYS A 99 16.09 -8.11 -7.37
CA LYS A 99 14.79 -8.39 -7.98
C LYS A 99 13.63 -7.87 -7.13
N ILE A 100 13.79 -7.91 -5.80
CA ILE A 100 12.80 -7.37 -4.86
C ILE A 100 12.84 -5.83 -4.88
N TRP A 101 14.03 -5.24 -5.01
CA TRP A 101 14.18 -3.79 -5.16
C TRP A 101 13.50 -3.29 -6.44
N GLU A 102 13.81 -3.90 -7.58
CA GLU A 102 13.16 -3.61 -8.87
C GLU A 102 11.64 -3.74 -8.75
N TRP A 103 11.15 -4.78 -8.06
CA TRP A 103 9.73 -4.96 -7.81
C TRP A 103 9.11 -3.79 -7.03
N PHE A 104 9.77 -3.22 -6.02
CA PHE A 104 9.27 -2.03 -5.33
C PHE A 104 9.16 -0.83 -6.29
N GLU A 105 10.18 -0.61 -7.11
CA GLU A 105 10.20 0.52 -8.05
C GLU A 105 9.13 0.36 -9.14
N GLU A 106 8.97 -0.82 -9.70
CA GLU A 106 7.98 -1.10 -10.75
C GLU A 106 6.54 -1.13 -10.21
N THR A 107 6.33 -1.73 -9.04
CA THR A 107 4.98 -1.94 -8.48
C THR A 107 4.44 -0.67 -7.84
N TYR A 108 5.31 0.10 -7.18
CA TYR A 108 4.90 1.30 -6.44
C TYR A 108 5.38 2.61 -7.08
N GLY A 109 6.16 2.57 -8.16
CA GLY A 109 6.65 3.81 -8.79
C GLY A 109 7.46 4.69 -7.84
N VAL A 110 8.15 4.08 -6.87
CA VAL A 110 9.05 4.75 -5.92
C VAL A 110 10.50 4.48 -6.30
N SER A 111 11.44 5.26 -5.78
CA SER A 111 12.86 4.93 -5.84
C SER A 111 13.29 4.28 -4.53
N VAL A 112 13.84 3.06 -4.59
CA VAL A 112 14.37 2.40 -3.39
C VAL A 112 15.50 3.24 -2.78
N ALA A 113 16.42 3.71 -3.61
CA ALA A 113 17.55 4.51 -3.17
C ALA A 113 17.11 5.82 -2.48
N LYS A 114 16.23 6.60 -3.12
CA LYS A 114 15.87 7.94 -2.62
C LYS A 114 14.77 7.90 -1.56
N ASP A 115 13.70 7.16 -1.82
CA ASP A 115 12.47 7.23 -1.02
C ASP A 115 12.49 6.28 0.19
N LEU A 116 13.23 5.18 0.10
CA LEU A 116 13.27 4.13 1.13
C LEU A 116 14.62 4.07 1.88
N MET A 117 15.74 4.33 1.21
CA MET A 117 17.07 4.34 1.85
C MET A 117 17.58 5.74 2.21
N GLY A 118 17.06 6.80 1.58
CA GLY A 118 17.50 8.19 1.82
C GLY A 118 18.89 8.52 1.25
N LEU A 119 19.25 7.89 0.13
CA LEU A 119 20.51 8.09 -0.60
C LEU A 119 20.44 9.19 -1.66
#